data_AF-A0A1J5A684-F1
#
_entry.id   AF-A0A1J5A684-F1
#
_cell.length_a   1.000
_cell.length_b   1.000
_cell.length_c   1.000
_cell.angle_alpha   90.00
_cell.angle_beta   90.00
_cell.angle_gamma   90.00
#
_symmetry.space_group_name_H-M   'P 1'
#
loop_
_entity.id
_entity.type
_entity.pdbx_description
1 polymer ?
#
loop_
_entity_poly.entity_id
_entity_poly.type
_entity_poly.pdbx_seq_one_letter_code
_entity_poly.pdbx_strand_id
1 'polypeptide(L)'
;MTITIDIAPDLQPQLNREAARAGLDPSAFIARLVEERLGKKQQRVPHLSPRETELLREINRGLLSEDWQRYRELVAKRRDETLTPTEQGDLIGLADQIEEANVHRIECLIELAHIRNTSLEALMDQLGIRPPAYA
;
A
#
# COMPACT_ATOMS: atom_id res chain seq x y z
N MET A 1 -13.52 -21.72 3.30
CA MET A 1 -13.57 -20.43 4.02
C MET A 1 -13.85 -19.34 2.99
N THR A 2 -14.80 -18.46 3.25
CA THR A 2 -15.14 -17.37 2.32
C THR A 2 -14.56 -16.07 2.87
N ILE A 3 -13.82 -15.33 2.05
CA ILE A 3 -13.22 -14.04 2.40
C ILE A 3 -13.86 -13.00 1.47
N THR A 4 -14.40 -11.93 2.04
CA THR A 4 -14.87 -10.75 1.29
C THR A 4 -13.78 -9.69 1.35
N ILE A 5 -13.41 -9.14 0.20
CA ILE A 5 -12.33 -8.15 0.07
C ILE A 5 -12.89 -6.97 -0.70
N ASP A 6 -12.86 -5.78 -0.10
CA ASP A 6 -13.15 -4.53 -0.80
C ASP A 6 -11.95 -4.15 -1.67
N ILE A 7 -12.17 -4.07 -2.97
CA ILE A 7 -11.15 -3.63 -3.94
C ILE A 7 -11.51 -2.24 -4.47
N ALA A 8 -10.49 -1.46 -4.80
CA ALA A 8 -10.69 -0.14 -5.37
C ALA A 8 -11.51 -0.24 -6.69
N PRO A 9 -12.43 0.70 -6.97
CA PRO A 9 -13.36 0.60 -8.12
C PRO A 9 -12.64 0.52 -9.48
N ASP A 10 -11.46 1.10 -9.57
CA ASP A 10 -10.58 1.13 -10.75
C ASP A 10 -9.80 -0.18 -10.95
N LEU A 11 -9.68 -1.02 -9.91
CA LEU A 11 -9.05 -2.34 -9.98
C LEU A 11 -10.02 -3.42 -10.47
N GLN A 12 -11.33 -3.28 -10.23
CA GLN A 12 -12.34 -4.22 -10.71
C GLN A 12 -12.31 -4.46 -12.24
N PRO A 13 -12.26 -3.43 -13.11
CA PRO A 13 -12.18 -3.66 -14.55
C PRO A 13 -10.85 -4.27 -14.98
N GLN A 14 -9.75 -3.98 -14.26
CA GLN A 14 -8.45 -4.58 -14.52
C GLN A 14 -8.44 -6.07 -14.16
N LEU A 15 -9.00 -6.42 -12.99
CA LEU A 15 -9.14 -7.79 -12.55
C LEU A 15 -9.97 -8.62 -13.55
N ASN A 16 -11.10 -8.09 -13.99
CA ASN A 16 -11.95 -8.78 -14.97
C ASN A 16 -11.21 -9.01 -16.29
N ARG A 17 -10.41 -8.04 -16.74
CA ARG A 17 -9.62 -8.14 -17.97
C ARG A 17 -8.52 -9.19 -17.84
N GLU A 18 -7.78 -9.19 -16.74
CA GLU A 18 -6.70 -10.16 -16.51
C GLU A 18 -7.25 -11.59 -16.30
N ALA A 19 -8.37 -11.73 -15.60
CA ALA A 19 -9.07 -13.01 -15.48
C ALA A 19 -9.51 -13.54 -16.86
N ALA A 20 -10.12 -12.68 -17.70
CA ALA A 20 -10.50 -13.05 -19.06
C ALA A 20 -9.30 -13.43 -19.93
N ARG A 21 -8.17 -12.72 -19.83
CA ARG A 21 -6.91 -13.07 -20.51
C ARG A 21 -6.37 -14.43 -20.08
N ALA A 22 -6.51 -14.75 -18.80
CA ALA A 22 -6.12 -16.05 -18.24
C ALA A 22 -7.16 -17.16 -18.53
N GLY A 23 -8.32 -16.83 -19.12
CA GLY A 23 -9.42 -17.77 -19.35
C GLY A 23 -10.11 -18.24 -18.08
N LEU A 24 -10.03 -17.44 -17.01
CA LEU A 24 -10.59 -17.75 -15.68
C LEU A 24 -11.69 -16.76 -15.34
N ASP A 25 -12.65 -17.19 -14.52
CA ASP A 25 -13.54 -16.23 -13.85
C ASP A 25 -12.75 -15.43 -12.79
N PRO A 26 -13.21 -14.22 -12.40
CA PRO A 26 -12.49 -13.36 -11.45
C PRO A 26 -12.21 -14.03 -10.11
N SER A 27 -13.12 -14.87 -9.60
CA SER A 27 -12.94 -15.54 -8.32
C SER A 27 -11.88 -16.64 -8.39
N ALA A 28 -11.89 -17.47 -9.45
CA ALA A 28 -10.85 -18.48 -9.68
C ALA A 28 -9.48 -17.84 -9.94
N PHE A 29 -9.45 -16.70 -10.65
CA PHE A 29 -8.21 -15.95 -10.86
C PHE A 29 -7.64 -15.42 -9.54
N ILE A 30 -8.47 -14.86 -8.65
CA ILE A 30 -8.04 -14.43 -7.31
C ILE A 30 -7.55 -15.63 -6.50
N ALA A 31 -8.30 -16.74 -6.46
CA ALA A 31 -7.93 -17.92 -5.70
C ALA A 31 -6.56 -18.46 -6.14
N ARG A 32 -6.35 -18.59 -7.45
CA ARG A 32 -5.06 -19.01 -8.01
C ARG A 32 -3.94 -18.02 -7.69
N LEU A 33 -4.19 -16.72 -7.75
CA LEU A 33 -3.18 -15.71 -7.40
C LEU A 33 -2.78 -15.83 -5.92
N VAL A 34 -3.75 -16.05 -5.04
CA VAL A 34 -3.52 -16.30 -3.61
C VAL A 34 -2.72 -17.60 -3.43
N GLU A 35 -3.12 -18.69 -4.07
CA GLU A 35 -2.41 -19.97 -4.02
C GLU A 35 -0.97 -19.87 -4.52
N GLU A 36 -0.72 -19.21 -5.65
CA GLU A 36 0.62 -19.02 -6.19
C GLU A 36 1.50 -18.18 -5.24
N ARG A 37 0.93 -17.16 -4.59
CA ARG A 37 1.66 -16.31 -3.64
C ARG A 37 1.92 -17.02 -2.31
N LEU A 38 1.00 -17.87 -1.87
CA LEU A 38 1.18 -18.72 -0.68
C LEU A 38 2.17 -19.86 -0.97
N GLY A 39 2.08 -20.51 -2.13
CA GLY A 39 2.95 -21.60 -2.56
C GLY A 39 4.40 -21.15 -2.80
N LYS A 40 4.61 -19.96 -3.38
CA LYS A 40 5.96 -19.38 -3.52
C LYS A 40 6.58 -18.93 -2.19
N LYS A 41 5.77 -18.68 -1.15
CA LYS A 41 6.25 -18.36 0.20
C LYS A 41 6.69 -19.58 1.00
N GLN A 42 6.15 -20.77 0.75
CA GLN A 42 6.52 -21.97 1.53
C GLN A 42 7.99 -22.39 1.38
N GLN A 43 8.70 -21.96 0.33
CA GLN A 43 10.14 -22.28 0.17
C GLN A 43 11.11 -21.26 0.78
N ARG A 44 10.66 -20.10 1.31
CA ARG A 44 11.55 -19.07 1.89
C ARG A 44 10.89 -18.17 2.95
N VAL A 45 10.21 -18.74 3.95
CA VAL A 45 9.83 -17.94 5.12
C VAL A 45 10.63 -18.46 6.32
N PRO A 46 11.76 -17.81 6.67
CA PRO A 46 12.22 -17.85 8.05
C PRO A 46 11.03 -17.37 8.90
N HIS A 47 10.67 -18.11 9.95
CA HIS A 47 9.59 -17.69 10.85
C HIS A 47 9.80 -16.23 11.25
N LEU A 48 8.92 -15.33 10.79
CA LEU A 48 9.02 -13.91 11.09
C LEU A 48 8.98 -13.75 12.61
N SER A 49 9.96 -13.03 13.15
CA SER A 49 9.93 -12.72 14.57
C SER A 49 8.68 -11.88 14.91
N PRO A 50 8.21 -11.90 16.17
CA PRO A 50 7.12 -11.04 16.60
C PRO A 50 7.37 -9.56 16.26
N ARG A 51 8.62 -9.11 16.37
CA ARG A 51 9.02 -7.74 16.04
C ARG A 51 8.93 -7.45 14.55
N GLU A 52 9.40 -8.34 13.68
CA GLU A 52 9.22 -8.18 12.23
C GLU A 52 7.73 -8.12 11.84
N THR A 53 6.89 -8.89 12.52
CA THR A 53 5.44 -8.89 12.28
C THR A 53 4.82 -7.55 12.64
N GLU A 54 5.22 -6.97 13.78
CA GLU A 54 4.79 -5.64 14.22
C GLU A 54 5.26 -4.55 13.25
N LEU A 55 6.54 -4.54 12.90
CA LEU A 55 7.10 -3.58 11.95
C LEU A 55 6.39 -3.65 10.60
N LEU A 56 6.13 -4.86 10.09
CA LEU A 56 5.39 -5.04 8.85
C LEU A 56 3.94 -4.54 8.95
N ARG A 57 3.29 -4.61 10.11
CA ARG A 57 1.95 -4.01 10.29
C ARG A 57 2.03 -2.49 10.23
N GLU A 58 2.96 -1.88 10.94
CA GLU A 58 3.13 -0.42 10.93
C GLU A 58 3.50 0.10 9.54
N ILE A 59 4.41 -0.57 8.83
CA ILE A 59 4.78 -0.22 7.44
C ILE A 59 3.56 -0.23 6.51
N ASN A 60 2.62 -1.16 6.72
CA ASN A 60 1.43 -1.33 5.88
C ASN A 60 0.19 -0.61 6.40
N ARG A 61 0.28 0.10 7.52
CA ARG A 61 -0.88 0.75 8.16
C ARG A 61 -1.49 1.84 7.27
N GLY A 62 -0.67 2.64 6.60
CA GLY A 62 -1.11 3.75 5.74
C GLY A 62 -2.02 4.75 6.48
N LEU A 63 -2.62 5.69 5.74
CA LEU A 63 -3.76 6.47 6.22
C LEU A 63 -5.07 5.78 5.86
N LEU A 64 -6.14 6.11 6.59
CA LEU A 64 -7.48 5.64 6.28
C LEU A 64 -7.89 6.08 4.88
N SER A 65 -8.72 5.26 4.22
CA SER A 65 -9.15 5.51 2.83
C SER A 65 -9.90 6.84 2.67
N GLU A 66 -10.61 7.27 3.72
CA GLU A 66 -11.37 8.53 3.76
C GLU A 66 -10.44 9.76 3.77
N ASP A 67 -9.33 9.72 4.52
CA ASP A 67 -8.35 10.81 4.59
C ASP A 67 -7.65 11.00 3.23
N TRP A 68 -7.32 9.90 2.56
CA TRP A 68 -6.76 9.94 1.20
C TRP A 68 -7.74 10.50 0.18
N GLN A 69 -9.03 10.19 0.33
CA GLN A 69 -10.06 10.69 -0.57
C GLN A 69 -10.22 12.21 -0.40
N ARG A 70 -10.34 12.68 0.85
CA ARG A 70 -10.41 14.11 1.17
C ARG A 70 -9.16 14.86 0.70
N TYR A 71 -7.97 14.30 0.94
CA TYR A 71 -6.72 14.88 0.46
C TYR A 71 -6.71 15.05 -1.07
N ARG A 72 -7.08 14.00 -1.82
CA ARG A 72 -7.14 14.07 -3.30
C ARG A 72 -8.16 15.10 -3.80
N GLU A 73 -9.33 15.20 -3.16
CA GLU A 73 -10.34 16.20 -3.49
C GLU A 73 -9.82 17.62 -3.29
N LEU A 74 -9.15 17.88 -2.16
CA LEU A 74 -8.57 19.18 -1.85
C LEU A 74 -7.42 19.53 -2.81
N VAL A 75 -6.57 18.55 -3.18
CA VAL A 75 -5.53 18.73 -4.19
C VAL A 75 -6.14 19.06 -5.56
N ALA A 76 -7.25 18.43 -5.94
CA ALA A 76 -7.97 18.73 -7.18
C ALA A 76 -8.52 20.17 -7.16
N LYS A 77 -9.23 20.55 -6.09
CA LYS A 77 -9.71 21.94 -5.90
C LYS A 77 -8.58 22.97 -5.92
N ARG A 78 -7.40 22.64 -5.38
CA ARG A 78 -6.21 23.50 -5.47
C ARG A 78 -5.76 23.72 -6.90
N ARG A 79 -5.76 22.65 -7.72
CA ARG A 79 -5.39 22.71 -9.14
C ARG A 79 -6.41 23.49 -9.98
N ASP A 80 -7.67 23.38 -9.61
CA ASP A 80 -8.78 24.09 -10.25
C ASP A 80 -8.96 25.53 -9.73
N GLU A 81 -8.10 25.98 -8.81
CA GLU A 81 -8.14 27.30 -8.16
C GLU A 81 -9.47 27.60 -7.42
N THR A 82 -10.23 26.57 -7.05
CA THR A 82 -11.51 26.69 -6.33
C THR A 82 -11.38 26.43 -4.83
N LEU A 83 -10.16 26.27 -4.32
CA LEU A 83 -9.90 25.91 -2.92
C LEU A 83 -10.13 27.12 -2.00
N THR A 84 -10.99 26.96 -1.00
CA THR A 84 -11.24 28.02 -0.02
C THR A 84 -10.12 28.12 1.03
N PRO A 85 -9.99 29.25 1.76
CA PRO A 85 -8.98 29.38 2.82
C PRO A 85 -9.12 28.34 3.94
N THR A 86 -10.35 27.95 4.30
CA THR A 86 -10.60 26.89 5.28
C THR A 86 -10.11 25.54 4.75
N GLU A 87 -10.45 25.21 3.50
CA GLU A 87 -10.02 23.98 2.85
C GLU A 87 -8.50 23.91 2.61
N GLN A 88 -7.85 25.06 2.43
CA GLN A 88 -6.39 25.15 2.40
C GLN A 88 -5.78 24.77 3.76
N GLY A 89 -6.41 25.19 4.87
CA GLY A 89 -6.02 24.76 6.22
C GLY A 89 -6.16 23.25 6.40
N ASP A 90 -7.29 22.69 5.97
CA ASP A 90 -7.53 21.23 6.00
C ASP A 90 -6.48 20.47 5.18
N LEU A 91 -6.14 20.98 3.98
CA LEU A 91 -5.16 20.36 3.09
C LEU A 91 -3.76 20.34 3.72
N ILE A 92 -3.36 21.42 4.39
CA ILE A 92 -2.08 21.48 5.13
C ILE A 92 -2.08 20.45 6.25
N GLY A 93 -3.12 20.43 7.08
CA GLY A 93 -3.19 19.48 8.20
C GLY A 93 -3.16 18.00 7.74
N LEU A 94 -3.82 17.68 6.62
CA LEU A 94 -3.74 16.34 6.03
C LEU A 94 -2.33 16.04 5.46
N ALA A 95 -1.67 17.01 4.84
CA ALA A 95 -0.31 16.85 4.35
C ALA A 95 0.67 16.57 5.51
N ASP A 96 0.55 17.31 6.62
CA ASP A 96 1.39 17.12 7.81
C ASP A 96 1.23 15.70 8.38
N GLN A 97 -0.01 15.20 8.48
CA GLN A 97 -0.29 13.83 8.93
C GLN A 97 0.29 12.77 7.98
N ILE A 98 0.22 13.01 6.66
CA ILE A 98 0.86 12.13 5.66
C ILE A 98 2.37 12.11 5.84
N GLU A 99 2.99 13.27 6.05
CA GLU A 99 4.43 13.38 6.27
C GLU A 99 4.87 12.65 7.54
N GLU A 100 4.17 12.86 8.66
CA GLU A 100 4.45 12.18 9.93
C GLU A 100 4.32 10.66 9.80
N ALA A 101 3.25 10.18 9.17
CA ALA A 101 3.06 8.75 8.91
C ALA A 101 4.16 8.17 8.01
N ASN A 102 4.64 8.93 7.02
CA ASN A 102 5.73 8.51 6.15
C ASN A 102 7.07 8.46 6.88
N VAL A 103 7.35 9.40 7.78
CA VAL A 103 8.55 9.39 8.63
C VAL A 103 8.58 8.11 9.48
N HIS A 104 7.49 7.84 10.22
CA HIS A 104 7.38 6.63 11.04
C HIS A 104 7.51 5.35 10.20
N ARG A 105 6.94 5.34 8.99
CA ARG A 105 7.07 4.22 8.05
C ARG A 105 8.53 3.99 7.63
N ILE A 106 9.29 5.04 7.36
CA ILE A 106 10.72 4.94 7.01
C ILE A 106 11.51 4.40 8.21
N GLU A 107 11.24 4.86 9.42
CA GLU A 107 11.87 4.35 10.65
C GLU A 107 11.63 2.84 10.81
N CYS A 108 10.39 2.39 10.62
CA CYS A 108 10.05 0.97 10.68
C CYS A 108 10.76 0.15 9.58
N LEU A 109 10.89 0.69 8.36
CA LEU A 109 11.63 0.04 7.27
C LEU A 109 13.12 -0.08 7.59
N ILE A 110 13.72 0.97 8.16
CA ILE A 110 15.12 0.96 8.59
C ILE A 110 15.30 -0.13 9.64
N GLU A 111 14.47 -0.19 10.67
CA GLU A 111 14.57 -1.22 11.71
C GLU A 111 14.43 -2.64 11.13
N LEU A 112 13.46 -2.85 10.24
CA LEU A 112 13.27 -4.14 9.58
C LEU A 112 14.49 -4.53 8.73
N ALA A 113 15.15 -3.58 8.08
CA ALA A 113 16.36 -3.81 7.29
C ALA A 113 17.52 -4.27 8.19
N HIS A 114 17.65 -3.66 9.38
CA HIS A 114 18.63 -4.07 10.39
C HIS A 114 18.36 -5.49 10.88
N ILE A 115 17.11 -5.84 11.23
CA ILE A 115 16.76 -7.19 11.70
C ILE A 115 17.07 -8.25 10.63
N ARG A 116 16.84 -7.92 9.35
CA ARG A 116 17.11 -8.81 8.22
C ARG A 116 18.54 -8.75 7.70
N ASN A 117 19.40 -7.95 8.34
CA ASN A 117 20.79 -7.73 7.94
C ASN A 117 20.92 -7.41 6.43
N THR A 118 20.08 -6.50 5.94
CA THR A 118 20.04 -6.06 4.54
C THR A 118 20.02 -4.54 4.44
N SER A 119 20.24 -3.99 3.25
CA SER A 119 20.12 -2.53 3.06
C SER A 119 18.65 -2.12 2.97
N LEU A 120 18.36 -0.87 3.31
CA LEU A 120 17.02 -0.30 3.17
C LEU A 120 16.50 -0.43 1.73
N GLU A 121 17.35 -0.12 0.74
CA GLU A 121 17.02 -0.23 -0.69
C GLU A 121 16.67 -1.66 -1.09
N ALA A 122 17.49 -2.65 -0.71
CA ALA A 122 17.22 -4.06 -1.00
C ALA A 122 15.94 -4.55 -0.30
N LEU A 123 15.67 -4.08 0.91
CA LEU A 123 14.42 -4.39 1.60
C LEU A 123 13.21 -3.78 0.88
N MET A 124 13.30 -2.51 0.48
CA MET A 124 12.23 -1.82 -0.24
C MET A 124 11.91 -2.54 -1.56
N ASP A 125 12.93 -2.98 -2.30
CA ASP A 125 12.77 -3.79 -3.51
C ASP A 125 12.10 -5.14 -3.22
N GLN A 126 12.50 -5.84 -2.16
CA GLN A 126 11.88 -7.11 -1.74
C GLN A 126 10.41 -6.95 -1.36
N LEU A 127 10.05 -5.82 -0.74
CA LEU A 127 8.68 -5.48 -0.36
C LEU A 127 7.88 -4.86 -1.51
N GLY A 128 8.50 -4.60 -2.67
CA GLY A 128 7.85 -3.95 -3.81
C GLY A 128 7.52 -2.47 -3.57
N ILE A 129 8.18 -1.84 -2.60
CA ILE A 129 8.03 -0.43 -2.28
C ILE A 129 8.96 0.35 -3.22
N ARG A 130 8.38 1.02 -4.22
CA ARG A 130 9.14 1.89 -5.13
C ARG A 130 8.99 3.34 -4.70
N PRO A 131 10.07 4.13 -4.67
CA PRO A 131 9.93 5.57 -4.56
C PRO A 131 9.08 6.10 -5.73
N PRO A 132 8.23 7.12 -5.51
CA PRO A 132 7.51 7.75 -6.60
C PRO A 132 8.53 8.28 -7.61
N ALA A 133 8.29 7.99 -8.90
CA ALA A 133 9.12 8.55 -9.97
C ALA A 133 8.83 10.05 -10.05
N TYR A 134 9.73 10.87 -9.49
CA TYR A 134 9.74 12.30 -9.75
C TYR A 134 10.31 12.47 -11.16
N ALA A 135 9.44 12.69 -12.14
CA ALA A 135 9.77 13.08 -13.51
C ALA A 135 9.50 14.57 -13.71
#